data_AF-A0A1Q3HPL1-F1
#
_entry.id   AF-A0A1Q3HPL1-F1
#
_cell.length_a   1.000
_cell.length_b   1.000
_cell.length_c   1.000
_cell.angle_alpha   90.00
_cell.angle_beta   90.00
_cell.angle_gamma   90.00
#
_symmetry.space_group_name_H-M   'P 1'
#
loop_
_entity.id
_entity.type
_entity.pdbx_description
1 polymer ?
#
loop_
_entity_poly.entity_id
_entity_poly.type
_entity_poly.pdbx_seq_one_letter_code
_entity_poly.pdbx_strand_id
1 'polypeptide(L)'
;MNQRPSRRGRWLLLLVPLVLGVGGVLLSVGLIRPGPGAADSSAPGPEVSSGTQAEPPSRGPARPSAVSAQRPGQPALSPEELEREAQRQLWQKRLERARFTLDSYRKSTRYPHESRPIEEHPDLVYPQSPERKQPLDKDKGDIALKLKQEKVYVVGDEVVRFFVGCENASSGQPLPCEVHSAVAREAPHMAGAGQATPVPLDFNDTGRNGDDVAGDGMWTGSFQPSRQGFAMFEGTLRVEFRVRANGSAEGGAFFDIVFTPAAPATFTGRVREVIEKGSLQLYVGLQVRKPGRYVMAGRVDDEAGIPLAYLEFNEELEAGAREVRFELFGLLLHDKKPDFPLRLRDVEGFLLREQGDPDRELVKGLYGSVHTTQPYTLDRFSEAEWDSDQRRRYLEEYARDVAEAEGALGGLSGQPAAPRAP
;
A
#
# COMPACT_ATOMS: atom_id res chain seq x y z
N MET A 1 38.54 -4.38 -19.91
CA MET A 1 37.55 -5.39 -20.32
C MET A 1 36.16 -4.78 -20.27
N ASN A 2 35.61 -4.63 -21.47
CA ASN A 2 34.25 -4.29 -21.93
C ASN A 2 33.38 -3.32 -21.11
N GLN A 3 33.36 -2.09 -21.64
CA GLN A 3 32.55 -0.93 -21.29
C GLN A 3 31.05 -1.17 -21.53
N ARG A 4 30.22 -0.76 -20.57
CA ARG A 4 28.76 -0.60 -20.73
C ARG A 4 28.45 0.79 -21.30
N PRO A 5 27.61 0.93 -22.34
CA PRO A 5 27.14 2.24 -22.77
C PRO A 5 25.91 2.68 -21.97
N SER A 6 25.97 3.91 -21.47
CA SER A 6 24.85 4.64 -20.87
C SER A 6 23.90 5.15 -21.97
N ARG A 7 22.59 4.87 -21.86
CA ARG A 7 21.56 5.62 -22.59
C ARG A 7 20.57 6.25 -21.62
N ARG A 8 20.69 7.58 -21.50
CA ARG A 8 19.71 8.49 -20.92
C ARG A 8 18.53 8.61 -21.88
N GLY A 9 17.33 8.27 -21.42
CA GLY A 9 16.07 8.60 -22.09
C GLY A 9 15.20 9.41 -21.12
N ARG A 10 15.06 10.71 -21.40
CA ARG A 10 14.16 11.63 -20.68
C ARG A 10 12.71 11.32 -21.06
N TRP A 11 11.86 11.05 -20.07
CA TRP A 11 10.40 11.17 -20.21
C TRP A 11 9.88 12.14 -19.15
N LEU A 12 9.34 13.27 -19.63
CA LEU A 12 8.58 14.25 -18.87
C LEU A 12 7.13 13.78 -18.84
N LEU A 13 6.56 13.59 -17.64
CA LEU A 13 5.12 13.48 -17.44
C LEU A 13 4.66 14.66 -16.57
N LEU A 14 3.75 15.45 -17.15
CA LEU A 14 2.99 16.52 -16.50
C LEU A 14 1.91 15.89 -15.60
N LEU A 15 1.93 16.25 -14.32
CA LEU A 15 0.86 15.95 -13.36
C LEU A 15 -0.04 17.18 -13.21
N VAL A 16 -1.35 16.99 -13.37
CA VAL A 16 -2.40 17.92 -12.94
C VAL A 16 -3.18 17.22 -11.82
N PRO A 17 -3.34 17.83 -10.62
CA PRO A 17 -4.16 17.26 -9.57
C PRO A 17 -5.61 17.78 -9.69
N LEU A 18 -6.59 16.89 -9.56
CA LEU A 18 -7.98 17.30 -9.33
C LEU A 18 -8.44 16.81 -7.95
N VAL A 19 -8.62 17.80 -7.08
CA VAL A 19 -9.24 17.74 -5.76
C VAL A 19 -10.77 17.68 -5.92
N LEU A 20 -11.45 16.97 -5.00
CA LEU A 20 -12.80 17.18 -4.40
C LEU A 20 -13.32 15.80 -3.97
N GLY A 21 -13.80 15.51 -2.76
CA GLY A 21 -14.28 16.38 -1.70
C GLY A 21 -15.73 16.00 -1.32
N VAL A 22 -15.87 15.28 -0.20
CA VAL A 22 -16.95 15.36 0.81
C VAL A 22 -18.34 14.75 0.55
N GLY A 23 -18.73 13.87 1.50
CA GLY A 23 -20.05 13.82 2.17
C GLY A 23 -21.17 13.05 1.46
N GLY A 24 -22.00 12.23 2.10
CA GLY A 24 -22.23 11.92 3.50
C GLY A 24 -23.67 11.39 3.66
N VAL A 25 -23.92 10.72 4.79
CA VAL A 25 -25.23 10.51 5.46
C VAL A 25 -26.14 9.41 4.90
N LEU A 26 -26.37 8.38 5.72
CA LEU A 26 -27.72 7.81 5.90
C LEU A 26 -28.03 7.61 7.38
N LEU A 27 -29.21 8.13 7.72
CA LEU A 27 -29.91 8.11 9.00
C LEU A 27 -30.53 6.73 9.28
N SER A 28 -30.61 6.38 10.56
CA SER A 28 -31.66 5.49 11.07
C SER A 28 -32.14 6.00 12.42
N VAL A 29 -33.45 6.28 12.49
CA VAL A 29 -34.19 6.84 13.62
C VAL A 29 -35.03 5.75 14.29
N GLY A 30 -35.08 5.82 15.62
CA GLY A 30 -36.20 5.35 16.48
C GLY A 30 -35.86 4.11 17.32
N LEU A 31 -36.22 3.98 18.59
CA LEU A 31 -37.04 4.73 19.56
C LEU A 31 -36.71 4.10 20.94
N ILE A 32 -36.67 4.85 22.05
CA ILE A 32 -37.18 4.50 23.40
C ILE A 32 -37.09 5.74 24.31
N ARG A 33 -38.12 5.88 25.16
CA ARG A 33 -38.54 7.04 25.97
C ARG A 33 -37.70 7.32 27.25
N PRO A 34 -37.90 8.48 27.90
CA PRO A 34 -37.00 9.07 28.91
C PRO A 34 -37.43 8.87 30.38
N GLY A 35 -36.50 9.12 31.31
CA GLY A 35 -36.75 9.38 32.73
C GLY A 35 -35.58 10.14 33.39
N PRO A 36 -35.80 10.99 34.42
CA PRO A 36 -34.98 12.18 34.69
C PRO A 36 -34.16 12.13 35.99
N GLY A 37 -33.12 12.96 36.08
CA GLY A 37 -32.34 13.27 37.30
C GLY A 37 -30.96 13.79 36.93
N ALA A 38 -30.75 15.11 36.78
CA ALA A 38 -30.57 16.15 37.81
C ALA A 38 -29.08 16.38 38.18
N ALA A 39 -28.67 17.61 37.88
CA ALA A 39 -27.71 18.47 38.58
C ALA A 39 -26.18 18.26 38.40
N ASP A 40 -25.65 19.14 37.55
CA ASP A 40 -24.73 20.24 37.91
C ASP A 40 -23.24 20.01 38.23
N SER A 41 -22.46 20.75 37.42
CA SER A 41 -21.34 21.64 37.79
C SER A 41 -19.91 21.23 37.41
N SER A 42 -19.42 21.94 36.37
CA SER A 42 -18.16 22.71 36.34
C SER A 42 -17.09 22.30 35.31
N ALA A 43 -16.98 23.20 34.31
CA ALA A 43 -15.95 23.57 33.31
C ALA A 43 -14.45 23.26 33.59
N PRO A 44 -13.49 23.37 32.62
CA PRO A 44 -13.52 24.23 31.41
C PRO A 44 -13.03 23.61 30.08
N GLY A 45 -13.39 24.30 28.98
CA GLY A 45 -13.00 23.98 27.61
C GLY A 45 -11.73 24.71 27.14
N PRO A 46 -11.25 24.41 25.92
CA PRO A 46 -10.19 25.18 25.29
C PRO A 46 -10.77 26.38 24.50
N GLU A 47 -10.16 27.52 24.76
CA GLU A 47 -10.29 28.78 24.04
C GLU A 47 -9.89 28.59 22.56
N VAL A 48 -10.72 29.11 21.65
CA VAL A 48 -10.31 29.47 20.29
C VAL A 48 -10.59 30.96 20.13
N SER A 49 -9.53 31.69 19.82
CA SER A 49 -9.53 33.13 19.63
C SER A 49 -10.51 33.60 18.55
N SER A 50 -11.13 34.70 18.90
CA SER A 50 -12.06 35.52 18.15
C SER A 50 -11.43 36.25 16.96
N GLY A 51 -12.20 36.33 15.88
CA GLY A 51 -11.95 37.18 14.73
C GLY A 51 -13.28 37.64 14.12
N THR A 52 -13.85 38.67 14.77
CA THR A 52 -14.72 39.74 14.26
C THR A 52 -15.89 39.39 13.31
N GLN A 53 -17.07 39.49 13.91
CA GLN A 53 -18.38 39.64 13.29
C GLN A 53 -18.50 41.04 12.64
N ALA A 54 -18.99 41.11 11.39
CA ALA A 54 -19.51 42.34 10.83
C ALA A 54 -20.76 42.06 9.98
N GLU A 55 -21.77 42.84 10.34
CA GLU A 55 -23.15 43.00 9.89
C GLU A 55 -23.33 43.11 8.35
N PRO A 56 -24.46 42.67 7.77
CA PRO A 56 -24.70 42.72 6.33
C PRO A 56 -25.04 44.14 5.85
N PRO A 57 -24.30 44.73 4.89
CA PRO A 57 -24.69 46.00 4.31
C PRO A 57 -25.69 45.85 3.16
N SER A 58 -26.59 46.81 3.17
CA SER A 58 -27.68 47.12 2.25
C SER A 58 -27.33 47.11 0.75
N ARG A 59 -28.35 46.72 -0.03
CA ARG A 59 -28.43 46.80 -1.50
C ARG A 59 -28.12 48.21 -2.03
N GLY A 60 -27.15 48.27 -2.95
CA GLY A 60 -26.97 49.33 -3.96
C GLY A 60 -26.78 48.68 -5.34
N PRO A 61 -27.11 49.36 -6.45
CA PRO A 61 -27.53 48.71 -7.70
C PRO A 61 -26.33 48.15 -8.49
N ALA A 62 -26.39 46.85 -8.80
CA ALA A 62 -25.49 46.23 -9.78
C ALA A 62 -25.96 46.58 -11.21
N ARG A 63 -25.00 47.05 -12.01
CA ARG A 63 -25.10 47.36 -13.43
C ARG A 63 -25.70 46.18 -14.22
N PRO A 64 -26.50 46.44 -15.27
CA PRO A 64 -27.00 45.37 -16.13
C PRO A 64 -25.82 44.76 -16.90
N SER A 65 -25.43 43.55 -16.52
CA SER A 65 -24.54 42.74 -17.35
C SER A 65 -25.37 42.16 -18.49
N ALA A 66 -24.85 42.36 -19.70
CA ALA A 66 -25.46 42.04 -20.97
C ALA A 66 -26.05 40.63 -21.01
N VAL A 67 -27.35 40.58 -21.33
CA VAL A 67 -28.05 39.40 -21.80
C VAL A 67 -27.27 38.88 -23.01
N SER A 68 -26.69 37.68 -22.88
CA SER A 68 -26.19 36.96 -24.05
C SER A 68 -27.35 36.77 -25.02
N ALA A 69 -27.23 37.40 -26.18
CA ALA A 69 -28.22 37.32 -27.24
C ALA A 69 -28.47 35.86 -27.61
N GLN A 70 -29.66 35.37 -27.26
CA GLN A 70 -30.21 34.15 -27.83
C GLN A 70 -30.21 34.27 -29.36
N ARG A 71 -29.64 33.27 -30.03
CA ARG A 71 -29.79 33.09 -31.47
C ARG A 71 -31.30 33.09 -31.80
N PRO A 72 -31.78 33.95 -32.70
CA PRO A 72 -33.18 33.93 -33.09
C PRO A 72 -33.43 32.67 -33.93
N GLY A 73 -34.37 31.81 -33.48
CA GLY A 73 -34.88 30.69 -34.28
C GLY A 73 -35.07 29.34 -33.57
N GLN A 74 -34.73 29.20 -32.29
CA GLN A 74 -35.12 28.00 -31.53
C GLN A 74 -36.43 28.27 -30.79
N PRO A 75 -37.50 27.47 -31.01
CA PRO A 75 -38.71 27.57 -30.19
C PRO A 75 -38.32 27.29 -28.73
N ALA A 76 -38.81 28.12 -27.82
CA ALA A 76 -38.66 27.87 -26.39
C ALA A 76 -39.36 26.53 -26.07
N LEU A 77 -38.62 25.60 -25.48
CA LEU A 77 -39.15 24.31 -25.05
C LEU A 77 -40.31 24.52 -24.07
N SER A 78 -41.37 23.75 -24.23
CA SER A 78 -42.46 23.69 -23.27
C SER A 78 -41.95 23.17 -21.90
N PRO A 79 -42.63 23.47 -20.79
CA PRO A 79 -42.27 22.94 -19.47
C PRO A 79 -42.14 21.41 -19.45
N GLU A 80 -43.01 20.69 -20.16
CA GLU A 80 -42.95 19.23 -20.29
C GLU A 80 -41.72 18.74 -21.07
N GLU A 81 -41.27 19.50 -22.06
CA GLU A 81 -40.06 19.20 -22.81
C GLU A 81 -38.80 19.45 -21.98
N LEU A 82 -38.79 20.52 -21.17
CA LEU A 82 -37.71 20.81 -20.22
C LEU A 82 -37.59 19.73 -19.15
N GLU A 83 -38.71 19.26 -18.60
CA GLU A 83 -38.73 18.15 -17.63
C GLU A 83 -38.24 16.84 -18.26
N ARG A 84 -38.69 16.54 -19.49
CA ARG A 84 -38.24 15.36 -20.24
C ARG A 84 -36.75 15.44 -20.56
N GLU A 85 -36.22 16.61 -20.88
CA GLU A 85 -34.79 16.83 -21.06
C GLU A 85 -33.99 16.66 -19.78
N ALA A 86 -34.44 17.24 -18.67
CA ALA A 86 -33.80 17.07 -17.37
C ALA A 86 -33.79 15.60 -16.94
N GLN A 87 -34.89 14.88 -17.17
CA GLN A 87 -35.01 13.46 -16.88
C GLN A 87 -34.07 12.64 -17.78
N ARG A 88 -33.98 12.94 -19.09
CA ARG A 88 -33.02 12.31 -19.99
C ARG A 88 -31.58 12.52 -19.52
N GLN A 89 -31.20 13.75 -19.16
CA GLN A 89 -29.86 14.06 -18.68
C GLN A 89 -29.54 13.31 -17.37
N LEU A 90 -30.51 13.20 -16.46
CA LEU A 90 -30.35 12.42 -15.23
C LEU A 90 -30.08 10.94 -15.54
N TRP A 91 -30.88 10.33 -16.41
CA TRP A 91 -30.71 8.93 -16.78
C TRP A 91 -29.45 8.66 -17.60
N GLN A 92 -28.99 9.62 -18.41
CA GLN A 92 -27.69 9.55 -19.07
C GLN A 92 -26.55 9.46 -18.05
N LYS A 93 -26.54 10.34 -17.05
CA LYS A 93 -25.54 10.29 -15.96
C LYS A 93 -25.61 8.99 -15.17
N ARG A 94 -26.81 8.44 -14.95
CA ARG A 94 -27.00 7.13 -14.31
C ARG A 94 -26.43 6.00 -15.15
N LEU A 95 -26.69 5.99 -16.45
CA LEU A 95 -26.17 4.99 -17.38
C LEU A 95 -24.64 5.04 -17.44
N GLU A 96 -24.06 6.23 -17.54
CA GLU A 96 -22.60 6.43 -17.53
C GLU A 96 -21.97 5.85 -16.25
N ARG A 97 -22.57 6.13 -15.09
CA ARG A 97 -22.12 5.58 -13.82
C ARG A 97 -22.27 4.06 -13.76
N ALA A 98 -23.41 3.52 -14.18
CA ALA A 98 -23.68 2.08 -14.16
C ALA A 98 -22.68 1.32 -15.05
N ARG A 99 -22.43 1.82 -16.25
CA ARG A 99 -21.41 1.27 -17.17
C ARG A 99 -20.02 1.33 -16.57
N PHE A 100 -19.64 2.48 -16.01
CA PHE A 100 -18.35 2.63 -15.34
C PHE A 100 -18.18 1.62 -14.20
N THR A 101 -19.19 1.42 -13.36
CA THR A 101 -19.16 0.44 -12.26
C THR A 101 -19.00 -0.98 -12.80
N LEU A 102 -19.81 -1.39 -13.79
CA LEU A 102 -19.75 -2.72 -14.39
C LEU A 102 -18.38 -2.99 -15.02
N ASP A 103 -17.88 -2.07 -15.83
CA ASP A 103 -16.60 -2.23 -16.53
C ASP A 103 -15.42 -2.22 -15.55
N SER A 104 -15.46 -1.35 -14.53
CA SER A 104 -14.44 -1.30 -13.49
C SER A 104 -14.41 -2.59 -12.69
N TYR A 105 -15.58 -3.12 -12.31
CA TYR A 105 -15.67 -4.39 -11.57
C TYR A 105 -15.21 -5.58 -12.41
N ARG A 106 -15.63 -5.66 -13.68
CA ARG A 106 -15.18 -6.72 -14.59
C ARG A 106 -13.66 -6.72 -14.73
N LYS A 107 -13.05 -5.53 -14.92
CA LYS A 107 -11.61 -5.38 -15.05
C LYS A 107 -10.87 -5.74 -13.76
N SER A 108 -11.33 -5.26 -12.61
CA SER A 108 -10.65 -5.51 -11.33
C SER A 108 -10.75 -6.97 -10.87
N THR A 109 -11.78 -7.69 -11.31
CA THR A 109 -12.02 -9.11 -10.97
C THR A 109 -11.65 -10.09 -12.08
N ARG A 110 -10.85 -9.67 -13.07
CA ARG A 110 -10.36 -10.53 -14.16
C ARG A 110 -9.50 -11.70 -13.63
N TYR A 111 -8.71 -11.44 -12.59
CA TYR A 111 -7.85 -12.41 -11.90
C TYR A 111 -8.31 -12.63 -10.45
N PRO A 112 -8.01 -13.79 -9.83
CA PRO A 112 -8.22 -13.99 -8.40
C PRO A 112 -7.41 -12.97 -7.58
N HIS A 113 -7.80 -12.74 -6.32
CA HIS A 113 -7.10 -11.79 -5.45
C HIS A 113 -5.70 -12.28 -5.06
N GLU A 114 -5.51 -13.60 -5.00
CA GLU A 114 -4.27 -14.29 -4.66
C GLU A 114 -3.22 -14.25 -5.80
N SER A 115 -3.60 -13.80 -7.00
CA SER A 115 -2.74 -13.77 -8.17
C SER A 115 -2.95 -12.50 -8.98
N ARG A 116 -2.15 -11.47 -8.70
CA ARG A 116 -2.30 -10.15 -9.32
C ARG A 116 -1.11 -9.80 -10.21
N PRO A 117 -1.31 -9.06 -11.32
CA PRO A 117 -0.22 -8.42 -12.02
C PRO A 117 0.58 -7.53 -11.05
N ILE A 118 1.90 -7.67 -11.04
CA ILE A 118 2.76 -6.87 -10.14
C ILE A 118 2.64 -5.36 -10.38
N GLU A 119 2.27 -4.95 -11.59
CA GLU A 119 2.08 -3.54 -11.98
C GLU A 119 0.93 -2.86 -11.20
N GLU A 120 0.00 -3.65 -10.65
CA GLU A 120 -1.06 -3.14 -9.76
C GLU A 120 -0.53 -2.87 -8.34
N HIS A 121 0.68 -3.35 -8.03
CA HIS A 121 1.35 -3.26 -6.73
C HIS A 121 2.81 -2.75 -6.88
N PRO A 122 3.02 -1.54 -7.42
CA PRO A 122 4.37 -1.02 -7.71
C PRO A 122 5.24 -0.88 -6.45
N ASP A 123 4.63 -0.71 -5.29
CA ASP A 123 5.27 -0.64 -3.98
C ASP A 123 5.67 -2.02 -3.43
N LEU A 124 5.08 -3.11 -3.92
CA LEU A 124 5.34 -4.48 -3.46
C LEU A 124 6.31 -5.26 -4.37
N VAL A 125 6.81 -4.62 -5.43
CA VAL A 125 7.76 -5.22 -6.38
C VAL A 125 9.01 -5.75 -5.67
N TYR A 126 9.50 -5.00 -4.68
CA TYR A 126 10.64 -5.38 -3.86
C TYR A 126 10.27 -5.35 -2.37
N PRO A 127 10.90 -6.18 -1.54
CA PRO A 127 10.82 -6.05 -0.10
C PRO A 127 11.16 -4.61 0.34
N GLN A 128 10.46 -4.14 1.38
CA GLN A 128 10.67 -2.80 1.89
C GLN A 128 12.05 -2.67 2.54
N SER A 129 12.91 -1.85 1.94
CA SER A 129 14.16 -1.37 2.55
C SER A 129 14.04 0.14 2.78
N PRO A 130 13.58 0.57 3.96
CA PRO A 130 13.28 1.97 4.22
C PRO A 130 14.52 2.85 4.09
N GLU A 131 14.40 3.88 3.27
CA GLU A 131 15.34 5.00 3.23
C GLU A 131 14.56 6.28 3.54
N ARG A 132 15.11 7.11 4.42
CA ARG A 132 14.53 8.41 4.74
C ARG A 132 15.62 9.46 4.95
N LYS A 133 15.22 10.71 4.70
CA LYS A 133 16.04 11.88 4.96
C LYS A 133 15.38 12.73 6.03
N GLN A 134 16.17 13.27 6.94
CA GLN A 134 15.69 14.21 7.94
C GLN A 134 16.77 15.25 8.25
N PRO A 135 16.39 16.49 8.66
CA PRO A 135 17.37 17.45 9.16
C PRO A 135 18.17 16.88 10.34
N LEU A 136 19.46 17.20 10.42
CA LEU A 136 20.31 16.84 11.57
C LEU A 136 19.86 17.58 12.84
N ASP A 137 19.49 18.84 12.68
CA ASP A 137 18.94 19.72 13.71
C ASP A 137 17.63 20.34 13.17
N LYS A 138 16.64 20.50 14.03
CA LYS A 138 15.36 21.14 13.68
C LYS A 138 15.52 22.63 13.40
N ASP A 139 16.55 23.25 14.00
CA ASP A 139 16.75 24.70 13.95
C ASP A 139 17.78 25.13 12.88
N LYS A 140 18.62 24.21 12.39
CA LYS A 140 19.67 24.45 11.39
C LYS A 140 19.53 23.48 10.22
N GLY A 141 18.88 23.94 9.16
CA GLY A 141 18.45 23.12 8.03
C GLY A 141 19.50 22.83 6.95
N ASP A 142 20.78 23.16 7.14
CA ASP A 142 21.79 23.01 6.06
C ASP A 142 22.35 21.58 5.94
N ILE A 143 22.14 20.73 6.94
CA ILE A 143 22.61 19.34 6.97
C ILE A 143 21.42 18.39 7.14
N ALA A 144 21.34 17.39 6.26
CA ALA A 144 20.39 16.30 6.34
C ALA A 144 21.10 14.98 6.65
N LEU A 145 20.49 14.18 7.51
CA LEU A 145 20.82 12.78 7.72
C LEU A 145 20.14 11.94 6.65
N LYS A 146 20.93 11.10 5.96
CA LYS A 146 20.44 10.03 5.10
C LYS A 146 20.48 8.73 5.89
N LEU A 147 19.31 8.17 6.14
CA LEU A 147 19.11 7.01 7.00
C LEU A 147 18.54 5.87 6.17
N LYS A 148 19.19 4.72 6.20
CA LYS A 148 18.71 3.50 5.54
C LYS A 148 18.78 2.33 6.51
N GLN A 149 17.79 1.45 6.45
CA GLN A 149 17.81 0.19 7.18
C GLN A 149 17.55 -0.97 6.22
N GLU A 150 18.23 -2.09 6.45
CA GLU A 150 18.11 -3.28 5.59
C GLU A 150 16.68 -3.83 5.60
N LYS A 151 16.08 -3.89 6.79
CA LYS A 151 14.73 -4.41 7.05
C LYS A 151 14.13 -3.76 8.30
N VAL A 152 12.80 -3.75 8.40
CA VAL A 152 12.05 -3.30 9.60
C VAL A 152 11.75 -4.50 10.51
N TYR A 153 11.53 -5.66 9.91
CA TYR A 153 11.10 -6.88 10.58
C TYR A 153 12.31 -7.79 10.80
N VAL A 154 12.50 -8.24 12.04
CA VAL A 154 13.65 -9.07 12.41
C VAL A 154 13.15 -10.28 13.20
N VAL A 155 13.53 -11.48 12.75
CA VAL A 155 13.02 -12.73 13.32
C VAL A 155 14.17 -13.57 13.87
N GLY A 156 14.06 -13.94 15.14
CA GLY A 156 14.95 -14.88 15.81
C GLY A 156 16.42 -14.51 15.68
N ASP A 157 17.18 -15.30 14.93
CA ASP A 157 18.63 -15.17 14.78
C ASP A 157 19.07 -14.18 13.70
N GLU A 158 18.14 -13.45 13.08
CA GLU A 158 18.48 -12.48 12.05
C GLU A 158 19.35 -11.33 12.56
N VAL A 159 20.26 -10.90 11.68
CA VAL A 159 21.02 -9.66 11.82
C VAL A 159 20.35 -8.61 10.93
N VAL A 160 20.24 -7.38 11.43
CA VAL A 160 19.82 -6.21 10.67
C VAL A 160 20.96 -5.20 10.62
N ARG A 161 21.12 -4.56 9.46
CA ARG A 161 22.08 -3.47 9.25
C ARG A 161 21.38 -2.12 9.13
N PHE A 162 22.03 -1.11 9.69
CA PHE A 162 21.62 0.29 9.64
C PHE A 162 22.72 1.13 9.04
N PHE A 163 22.35 2.11 8.23
CA PHE A 163 23.27 2.97 7.50
C PHE A 163 22.94 4.44 7.78
N VAL A 164 23.95 5.20 8.21
CA VAL A 164 23.83 6.62 8.60
C VAL A 164 24.84 7.47 7.85
N GLY A 165 24.35 8.47 7.12
CA GLY A 165 25.17 9.37 6.30
C GLY A 165 24.71 10.80 6.48
N CYS A 166 25.59 11.73 6.14
CA CYS A 166 25.33 13.16 6.20
C CYS A 166 25.44 13.76 4.80
N GLU A 167 24.52 14.64 4.44
CA GLU A 167 24.55 15.38 3.18
C GLU A 167 24.13 16.83 3.40
N ASN A 168 24.56 17.72 2.52
CA ASN A 168 24.03 19.09 2.51
C ASN A 168 22.56 19.05 2.07
N ALA A 169 21.68 19.64 2.87
CA ALA A 169 20.24 19.56 2.64
C ALA A 169 19.78 20.21 1.32
N SER A 170 20.50 21.22 0.84
CA SER A 170 20.14 21.96 -0.38
C SER A 170 20.79 21.35 -1.64
N SER A 171 22.06 20.95 -1.55
CA SER A 171 22.81 20.44 -2.71
C SER A 171 22.82 18.92 -2.84
N GLY A 172 22.45 18.19 -1.78
CA GLY A 172 22.54 16.72 -1.71
C GLY A 172 23.97 16.20 -1.75
N GLN A 173 24.97 17.07 -1.60
CA GLN A 173 26.37 16.65 -1.60
C GLN A 173 26.72 15.93 -0.29
N PRO A 174 27.42 14.78 -0.34
CA PRO A 174 27.88 14.10 0.86
C PRO A 174 28.75 15.00 1.74
N LEU A 175 28.56 14.91 3.05
CA LEU A 175 29.35 15.61 4.07
C LEU A 175 30.05 14.59 4.97
N PRO A 176 31.23 14.91 5.53
CA PRO A 176 31.85 14.10 6.57
C PRO A 176 30.87 13.87 7.72
N CYS A 177 30.68 12.61 8.07
CA CYS A 177 29.72 12.13 9.06
C CYS A 177 30.46 11.18 9.99
N GLU A 178 30.13 11.18 11.28
CA GLU A 178 30.67 10.25 12.27
C GLU A 178 29.57 9.86 13.26
N VAL A 179 29.30 8.56 13.39
CA VAL A 179 28.45 8.04 14.46
C VAL A 179 29.32 7.76 15.66
N HIS A 180 29.22 8.59 16.69
CA HIS A 180 30.10 8.52 17.88
C HIS A 180 29.43 7.84 19.08
N SER A 181 28.12 7.59 19.03
CA SER A 181 27.43 6.73 19.99
C SER A 181 26.18 6.13 19.37
N ALA A 182 25.91 4.86 19.68
CA ALA A 182 24.65 4.21 19.35
C ALA A 182 24.29 3.17 20.42
N VAL A 183 22.99 3.04 20.69
CA VAL A 183 22.44 2.16 21.72
C VAL A 183 21.12 1.56 21.23
N ALA A 184 20.97 0.24 21.39
CA ALA A 184 19.72 -0.48 21.22
C ALA A 184 18.97 -0.61 22.54
N ARG A 185 17.65 -0.40 22.53
CA ARG A 185 16.78 -0.56 23.69
C ARG A 185 15.34 -0.86 23.27
N GLU A 186 14.50 -1.22 24.22
CA GLU A 186 13.06 -1.28 24.03
C GLU A 186 12.54 0.11 23.61
N ALA A 187 11.65 0.16 22.62
CA ALA A 187 11.15 1.44 22.15
C ALA A 187 10.29 2.13 23.23
N PRO A 188 10.46 3.45 23.47
CA PRO A 188 9.82 4.13 24.60
C PRO A 188 8.29 4.13 24.61
N HIS A 189 7.65 3.85 23.47
CA HIS A 189 6.19 3.80 23.35
C HIS A 189 5.60 2.44 23.74
N MET A 190 6.44 1.41 23.93
CA MET A 190 5.99 0.08 24.32
C MET A 190 5.52 0.07 25.78
N ALA A 191 4.46 -0.70 26.06
CA ALA A 191 4.05 -0.95 27.43
C ALA A 191 5.16 -1.73 28.18
N GLY A 192 5.63 -1.19 29.31
CA GLY A 192 6.72 -1.79 30.06
C GLY A 192 8.13 -1.51 29.51
N ALA A 193 8.28 -0.53 28.60
CA ALA A 193 9.59 -0.14 28.07
C ALA A 193 10.59 0.27 29.17
N GLY A 194 11.86 -0.06 28.93
CA GLY A 194 12.99 0.28 29.80
C GLY A 194 13.34 -0.81 30.81
N GLN A 195 12.83 -2.02 30.65
CA GLN A 195 13.17 -3.15 31.52
C GLN A 195 14.49 -3.81 31.12
N ALA A 196 14.74 -3.98 29.83
CA ALA A 196 16.03 -4.45 29.34
C ALA A 196 17.12 -3.39 29.50
N THR A 197 18.34 -3.85 29.82
CA THR A 197 19.52 -2.99 29.83
C THR A 197 19.83 -2.56 28.39
N PRO A 198 20.02 -1.25 28.12
CA PRO A 198 20.38 -0.78 26.79
C PRO A 198 21.73 -1.37 26.34
N VAL A 199 21.83 -1.73 25.07
CA VAL A 199 23.02 -2.38 24.51
C VAL A 199 23.75 -1.44 23.56
N PRO A 200 25.04 -1.11 23.81
CA PRO A 200 25.80 -0.29 22.89
C PRO A 200 25.98 -1.00 21.55
N LEU A 201 25.88 -0.24 20.46
CA LEU A 201 26.14 -0.72 19.10
C LEU A 201 27.29 0.05 18.48
N ASP A 202 28.16 -0.67 17.79
CA ASP A 202 29.27 -0.08 17.05
C ASP A 202 28.84 0.22 15.61
N PHE A 203 29.09 1.45 15.19
CA PHE A 203 28.98 1.88 13.79
C PHE A 203 30.38 2.12 13.25
N ASN A 204 30.61 1.81 11.98
CA ASN A 204 31.91 2.00 11.34
C ASN A 204 31.78 2.25 9.82
N ASP A 205 32.83 2.82 9.24
CA ASP A 205 33.01 3.09 7.80
C ASP A 205 34.39 2.56 7.36
N THR A 206 34.62 1.26 7.58
CA THR A 206 35.94 0.61 7.43
C THR A 206 35.97 -0.52 6.41
N GLY A 207 34.87 -0.80 5.72
CA GLY A 207 34.68 -1.96 4.86
C GLY A 207 34.66 -3.28 5.63
N ARG A 208 34.25 -3.26 6.91
CA ARG A 208 34.21 -4.43 7.81
C ARG A 208 32.89 -4.47 8.58
N ASN A 209 32.59 -5.62 9.18
CA ASN A 209 31.45 -5.80 10.09
C ASN A 209 30.09 -5.37 9.49
N GLY A 210 29.91 -5.64 8.20
CA GLY A 210 28.68 -5.33 7.46
C GLY A 210 28.72 -4.06 6.63
N ASP A 211 29.78 -3.26 6.77
CA ASP A 211 30.09 -2.13 5.87
C ASP A 211 30.72 -2.62 4.56
N ASP A 212 30.14 -2.23 3.42
CA ASP A 212 30.49 -2.76 2.11
C ASP A 212 31.67 -2.01 1.45
N VAL A 213 31.84 -0.71 1.74
CA VAL A 213 32.84 0.16 1.11
C VAL A 213 33.48 1.06 2.16
N ALA A 214 34.78 0.88 2.41
CA ALA A 214 35.50 1.69 3.38
C ALA A 214 35.67 3.15 2.93
N GLY A 215 35.38 4.08 3.84
CA GLY A 215 35.63 5.51 3.68
C GLY A 215 34.68 6.22 2.72
N ASP A 216 33.48 5.67 2.48
CA ASP A 216 32.49 6.27 1.60
C ASP A 216 31.58 7.30 2.32
N GLY A 217 31.76 7.45 3.64
CA GLY A 217 30.98 8.34 4.50
C GLY A 217 29.66 7.73 4.97
N MET A 218 29.41 6.44 4.70
CA MET A 218 28.23 5.71 5.10
C MET A 218 28.52 4.83 6.32
N TRP A 219 28.15 5.31 7.51
CA TRP A 219 28.41 4.56 8.74
C TRP A 219 27.43 3.41 8.88
N THR A 220 27.96 2.21 9.02
CA THR A 220 27.18 0.97 9.10
C THR A 220 27.26 0.36 10.50
N GLY A 221 26.10 0.05 11.07
CA GLY A 221 25.95 -0.66 12.34
C GLY A 221 25.16 -1.96 12.15
N SER A 222 25.56 -3.02 12.85
CA SER A 222 24.90 -4.33 12.81
C SER A 222 24.25 -4.65 14.15
N PHE A 223 23.05 -5.22 14.13
CA PHE A 223 22.31 -5.60 15.34
C PHE A 223 21.66 -6.97 15.19
N GLN A 224 21.86 -7.84 16.18
CA GLN A 224 21.28 -9.17 16.32
C GLN A 224 20.59 -9.28 17.69
N PRO A 225 19.30 -8.90 17.79
CA PRO A 225 18.61 -8.79 19.08
C PRO A 225 18.70 -10.05 19.95
N SER A 226 18.55 -11.23 19.34
CA SER A 226 18.59 -12.52 20.05
C SER A 226 19.93 -12.86 20.71
N ARG A 227 21.03 -12.27 20.24
CA ARG A 227 22.37 -12.48 20.84
C ARG A 227 22.84 -11.30 21.68
N GLN A 228 22.12 -10.19 21.63
CA GLN A 228 22.50 -8.92 22.24
C GLN A 228 21.45 -8.47 23.26
N GLY A 229 21.03 -9.37 24.15
CA GLY A 229 20.22 -9.02 25.33
C GLY A 229 18.70 -9.01 25.14
N PHE A 230 18.19 -9.23 23.92
CA PHE A 230 16.75 -9.17 23.63
C PHE A 230 16.13 -10.52 23.26
N ALA A 231 16.77 -11.65 23.56
CA ALA A 231 16.32 -12.99 23.17
C ALA A 231 14.89 -13.35 23.57
N MET A 232 14.40 -12.77 24.68
CA MET A 232 13.06 -13.02 25.23
C MET A 232 12.09 -11.86 24.95
N PHE A 233 12.54 -10.81 24.26
CA PHE A 233 11.73 -9.64 23.96
C PHE A 233 10.95 -9.88 22.65
N GLU A 234 9.69 -9.44 22.62
CA GLU A 234 8.85 -9.38 21.43
C GLU A 234 8.25 -7.98 21.33
N GLY A 235 8.35 -7.36 20.15
CA GLY A 235 7.84 -6.01 19.91
C GLY A 235 8.88 -5.06 19.34
N THR A 236 8.69 -3.77 19.54
CA THR A 236 9.52 -2.74 18.88
C THR A 236 10.81 -2.46 19.67
N LEU A 237 11.95 -2.63 19.00
CA LEU A 237 13.27 -2.21 19.49
C LEU A 237 13.70 -0.94 18.76
N ARG A 238 14.31 -0.04 19.51
CA ARG A 238 14.84 1.23 19.03
C ARG A 238 16.37 1.24 19.09
N VAL A 239 17.01 1.57 17.98
CA VAL A 239 18.43 1.89 17.88
C VAL A 239 18.59 3.39 17.79
N GLU A 240 18.95 4.03 18.89
CA GLU A 240 19.25 5.46 18.94
C GLU A 240 20.72 5.71 18.71
N PHE A 241 21.05 6.77 17.99
CA PHE A 241 22.43 7.13 17.71
C PHE A 241 22.63 8.64 17.67
N ARG A 242 23.87 9.06 17.94
CA ARG A 242 24.32 10.45 17.84
C ARG A 242 25.38 10.58 16.76
N VAL A 243 25.26 11.64 16.00
CA VAL A 243 26.08 11.92 14.83
C VAL A 243 26.81 13.24 15.02
N ARG A 244 28.06 13.29 14.58
CA ARG A 244 28.81 14.52 14.33
C ARG A 244 29.00 14.69 12.83
N ALA A 245 28.56 15.82 12.30
CA ALA A 245 28.64 16.17 10.89
C ALA A 245 29.55 17.37 10.69
N ASN A 246 30.35 17.33 9.62
CA ASN A 246 31.26 18.40 9.21
C ASN A 246 32.15 18.93 10.35
N GLY A 247 32.58 18.03 11.24
CA GLY A 247 33.51 18.29 12.35
C GLY A 247 32.93 18.90 13.62
N SER A 248 31.73 19.50 13.60
CA SER A 248 31.21 20.21 14.80
C SER A 248 29.69 20.18 14.98
N ALA A 249 28.91 19.96 13.91
CA ALA A 249 27.46 19.91 14.03
C ALA A 249 27.04 18.57 14.63
N GLU A 250 26.34 18.58 15.76
CA GLU A 250 25.90 17.35 16.42
C GLU A 250 24.38 17.22 16.39
N GLY A 251 23.92 15.99 16.22
CA GLY A 251 22.49 15.67 16.21
C GLY A 251 22.28 14.19 16.54
N GLY A 252 21.03 13.75 16.48
CA GLY A 252 20.69 12.36 16.74
C GLY A 252 19.42 11.94 16.03
N ALA A 253 19.33 10.64 15.80
CA ALA A 253 18.17 10.01 15.23
C ALA A 253 18.07 8.57 15.76
N PHE A 254 17.11 7.81 15.24
CA PHE A 254 16.90 6.44 15.68
C PHE A 254 16.39 5.57 14.54
N PHE A 255 16.56 4.26 14.63
CA PHE A 255 15.84 3.28 13.83
C PHE A 255 14.92 2.48 14.73
N ASP A 256 13.74 2.12 14.22
CA ASP A 256 12.86 1.16 14.88
C ASP A 256 12.80 -0.13 14.05
N ILE A 257 12.86 -1.25 14.75
CA ILE A 257 12.62 -2.59 14.20
C ILE A 257 11.53 -3.28 15.02
N VAL A 258 10.76 -4.14 14.39
CA VAL A 258 9.82 -5.04 15.07
C VAL A 258 10.47 -6.42 15.16
N PHE A 259 10.72 -6.88 16.38
CA PHE A 259 11.43 -8.11 16.66
C PHE A 259 10.46 -9.21 17.10
N THR A 260 10.53 -10.37 16.41
CA THR A 260 9.87 -11.60 16.82
C THR A 260 10.93 -12.61 17.28
N PRO A 261 11.00 -12.97 18.57
CA PRO A 261 12.12 -13.75 19.10
C PRO A 261 12.14 -15.20 18.60
N ALA A 262 10.97 -15.76 18.28
CA ALA A 262 10.87 -17.13 17.80
C ALA A 262 9.79 -17.25 16.72
N ALA A 263 10.20 -17.46 15.48
CA ALA A 263 9.31 -17.56 14.33
C ALA A 263 8.17 -18.58 14.53
N PRO A 264 6.91 -18.26 14.21
CA PRO A 264 5.77 -19.17 14.38
C PRO A 264 5.80 -20.34 13.37
N ALA A 265 6.52 -20.17 12.28
CA ALA A 265 6.82 -21.17 11.28
C ALA A 265 8.21 -20.92 10.66
N THR A 266 8.74 -21.88 9.91
CA THR A 266 10.02 -21.74 9.20
C THR A 266 9.91 -22.35 7.82
N PHE A 267 10.30 -21.60 6.79
CA PHE A 267 10.35 -22.15 5.43
C PHE A 267 11.40 -23.26 5.35
N THR A 268 11.05 -24.35 4.66
CA THR A 268 11.96 -25.49 4.47
C THR A 268 12.91 -25.27 3.29
N GLY A 269 12.70 -24.22 2.48
CA GLY A 269 13.43 -23.95 1.24
C GLY A 269 13.07 -24.88 0.08
N ARG A 270 12.24 -25.92 0.31
CA ARG A 270 11.75 -26.80 -0.74
C ARG A 270 10.55 -26.19 -1.42
N VAL A 271 10.58 -26.14 -2.74
CA VAL A 271 9.44 -25.74 -3.58
C VAL A 271 9.17 -26.86 -4.57
N ARG A 272 7.90 -27.23 -4.73
CA ARG A 272 7.44 -28.06 -5.85
C ARG A 272 6.45 -27.27 -6.68
N GLU A 273 6.41 -27.57 -7.97
CA GLU A 273 5.47 -26.93 -8.89
C GLU A 273 4.62 -27.96 -9.62
N VAL A 274 3.42 -27.54 -10.00
CA VAL A 274 2.48 -28.35 -10.78
C VAL A 274 1.49 -27.44 -11.49
N ILE A 275 1.02 -27.85 -12.66
CA ILE A 275 -0.08 -27.18 -13.35
C ILE A 275 -1.39 -27.83 -12.93
N GLU A 276 -2.28 -27.06 -12.32
CA GLU A 276 -3.58 -27.52 -11.85
C GLU A 276 -4.66 -26.57 -12.35
N LYS A 277 -5.72 -27.13 -12.96
CA LYS A 277 -6.87 -26.37 -13.48
C LYS A 277 -6.47 -25.20 -14.40
N GLY A 278 -5.35 -25.35 -15.12
CA GLY A 278 -4.84 -24.33 -16.05
C GLY A 278 -4.08 -23.17 -15.41
N SER A 279 -3.74 -23.25 -14.12
CA SER A 279 -2.84 -22.30 -13.43
C SER A 279 -1.56 -23.01 -12.99
N LEU A 280 -0.46 -22.27 -12.85
CA LEU A 280 0.78 -22.78 -12.25
C LEU A 280 0.69 -22.66 -10.72
N GLN A 281 0.81 -23.78 -10.01
CA GLN A 281 0.82 -23.83 -8.56
C GLN A 281 2.26 -24.01 -8.06
N LEU A 282 2.69 -23.17 -7.14
CA LEU A 282 3.98 -23.23 -6.46
C LEU A 282 3.72 -23.56 -4.99
N TYR A 283 4.09 -24.76 -4.57
CA TYR A 283 3.95 -25.22 -3.19
C TYR A 283 5.26 -25.04 -2.46
N VAL A 284 5.30 -24.04 -1.58
CA VAL A 284 6.46 -23.72 -0.76
C VAL A 284 6.35 -24.45 0.58
N GLY A 285 7.30 -25.33 0.86
CA GLY A 285 7.29 -26.15 2.07
C GLY A 285 7.55 -25.31 3.32
N LEU A 286 6.72 -25.50 4.35
CA LEU A 286 6.73 -24.75 5.60
C LEU A 286 6.66 -25.71 6.79
N GLN A 287 7.49 -25.48 7.80
CA GLN A 287 7.38 -26.14 9.09
C GLN A 287 6.66 -25.23 10.08
N VAL A 288 5.39 -25.52 10.34
CA VAL A 288 4.53 -24.74 11.23
C VAL A 288 4.74 -25.18 12.67
N ARG A 289 5.06 -24.24 13.56
CA ARG A 289 5.14 -24.49 15.02
C ARG A 289 3.86 -24.07 15.72
N LYS A 290 3.32 -22.90 15.37
CA LYS A 290 2.08 -22.35 15.92
C LYS A 290 0.97 -22.46 14.87
N PRO A 291 -0.13 -23.19 15.13
CA PRO A 291 -1.26 -23.20 14.21
C PRO A 291 -1.96 -21.85 14.20
N GLY A 292 -2.63 -21.52 13.09
CA GLY A 292 -3.43 -20.30 12.95
C GLY A 292 -3.43 -19.76 11.52
N ARG A 293 -3.92 -18.52 11.34
CA ARG A 293 -4.06 -17.89 10.03
C ARG A 293 -2.76 -17.25 9.57
N TYR A 294 -2.18 -17.79 8.51
CA TYR A 294 -0.95 -17.27 7.91
C TYR A 294 -1.28 -16.42 6.70
N VAL A 295 -0.65 -15.26 6.63
CA VAL A 295 -0.63 -14.42 5.44
C VAL A 295 0.79 -14.47 4.87
N MET A 296 0.92 -14.90 3.62
CA MET A 296 2.20 -14.99 2.94
C MET A 296 2.11 -14.39 1.56
N ALA A 297 3.26 -13.91 1.07
CA ALA A 297 3.38 -13.34 -0.25
C ALA A 297 4.66 -13.80 -0.93
N GLY A 298 4.61 -13.84 -2.27
CA GLY A 298 5.76 -14.08 -3.12
C GLY A 298 5.67 -13.25 -4.39
N ARG A 299 6.83 -12.96 -5.00
CA ARG A 299 6.90 -12.30 -6.30
C ARG A 299 7.37 -13.29 -7.36
N VAL A 300 6.81 -13.16 -8.55
CA VAL A 300 7.28 -13.92 -9.72
C VAL A 300 7.84 -12.95 -10.73
N ASP A 301 9.04 -13.24 -11.23
CA ASP A 301 9.62 -12.59 -12.40
C ASP A 301 9.69 -13.58 -13.57
N ASP A 302 9.83 -13.05 -14.79
CA ASP A 302 10.18 -13.84 -15.97
C ASP A 302 11.69 -14.20 -16.02
N GLU A 303 12.11 -14.89 -17.08
CA GLU A 303 13.51 -15.29 -17.28
C GLU A 303 14.47 -14.08 -17.29
N ALA A 304 14.03 -12.95 -17.87
CA ALA A 304 14.81 -11.72 -17.96
C ALA A 304 14.86 -10.93 -16.64
N GLY A 305 14.13 -11.38 -15.60
CA GLY A 305 14.01 -10.69 -14.32
C GLY A 305 13.02 -9.53 -14.35
N ILE A 306 12.11 -9.50 -15.32
CA ILE A 306 11.01 -8.53 -15.37
C ILE A 306 9.93 -9.00 -14.38
N PRO A 307 9.55 -8.17 -13.40
CA PRO A 307 8.49 -8.51 -12.48
C PRO A 307 7.18 -8.79 -13.21
N LEU A 308 6.55 -9.91 -12.87
CA LEU A 308 5.34 -10.42 -13.52
C LEU A 308 4.12 -10.37 -12.61
N ALA A 309 4.22 -11.00 -11.43
CA ALA A 309 3.06 -11.23 -10.56
C ALA A 309 3.38 -11.06 -9.07
N TYR A 310 2.37 -10.61 -8.32
CA TYR A 310 2.30 -10.67 -6.87
C TYR A 310 1.35 -11.80 -6.46
N LEU A 311 1.84 -12.73 -5.67
CA LEU A 311 1.09 -13.91 -5.23
C LEU A 311 0.85 -13.83 -3.74
N GLU A 312 -0.38 -14.10 -3.30
CA GLU A 312 -0.76 -14.09 -1.90
C GLU A 312 -1.33 -15.44 -1.45
N PHE A 313 -1.19 -15.70 -0.15
CA PHE A 313 -1.79 -16.83 0.53
C PHE A 313 -2.35 -16.34 1.86
N ASN A 314 -3.61 -16.66 2.16
CA ASN A 314 -4.27 -16.27 3.39
C ASN A 314 -5.19 -17.40 3.88
N GLU A 315 -4.61 -18.40 4.53
CA GLU A 315 -5.35 -19.54 5.05
C GLU A 315 -4.88 -19.95 6.45
N GLU A 316 -5.68 -20.79 7.10
CA GLU A 316 -5.34 -21.39 8.38
C GLU A 316 -4.45 -22.62 8.15
N LEU A 317 -3.34 -22.68 8.88
CA LEU A 317 -2.42 -23.80 8.86
C LEU A 317 -2.36 -24.44 10.24
N GLU A 318 -2.43 -25.77 10.25
CA GLU A 318 -2.16 -26.57 11.43
C GLU A 318 -0.65 -26.71 11.67
N ALA A 319 -0.27 -27.08 12.90
CA ALA A 319 1.12 -27.38 13.23
C ALA A 319 1.65 -28.60 12.46
N GLY A 320 2.95 -28.59 12.17
CA GLY A 320 3.64 -29.65 11.44
C GLY A 320 4.14 -29.22 10.07
N ALA A 321 4.54 -30.20 9.25
CA ALA A 321 4.94 -29.96 7.87
C ALA A 321 3.71 -29.62 7.03
N ARG A 322 3.71 -28.44 6.41
CA ARG A 322 2.66 -27.92 5.56
C ARG A 322 3.26 -27.32 4.29
N GLU A 323 2.40 -26.95 3.35
CA GLU A 323 2.79 -26.26 2.13
C GLU A 323 1.92 -25.01 1.99
N VAL A 324 2.55 -23.94 1.50
CA VAL A 324 1.90 -22.70 1.12
C VAL A 324 1.73 -22.74 -0.39
N ARG A 325 0.49 -22.67 -0.85
CA ARG A 325 0.16 -22.75 -2.28
C ARG A 325 0.05 -21.34 -2.85
N PHE A 326 1.04 -20.94 -3.61
CA PHE A 326 0.95 -19.74 -4.45
C PHE A 326 0.45 -20.12 -5.83
N GLU A 327 -0.65 -19.49 -6.26
CA GLU A 327 -1.22 -19.70 -7.59
C GLU A 327 -0.83 -18.57 -8.53
N LEU A 328 -0.12 -18.91 -9.61
CA LEU A 328 0.06 -18.02 -10.76
C LEU A 328 -1.03 -18.33 -11.79
N PHE A 329 -2.02 -17.46 -11.86
CA PHE A 329 -3.26 -17.69 -12.61
C PHE A 329 -3.00 -17.79 -14.12
N GLY A 330 -3.63 -18.77 -14.78
CA GLY A 330 -3.37 -19.07 -16.19
C GLY A 330 -3.58 -17.88 -17.13
N LEU A 331 -4.68 -17.14 -16.96
CA LEU A 331 -4.97 -15.98 -17.81
C LEU A 331 -3.91 -14.88 -17.65
N LEU A 332 -3.33 -14.73 -16.46
CA LEU A 332 -2.27 -13.75 -16.24
C LEU A 332 -1.03 -14.07 -17.08
N LEU A 333 -0.69 -15.36 -17.23
CA LEU A 333 0.40 -15.81 -18.09
C LEU A 333 0.11 -15.50 -19.57
N HIS A 334 -1.12 -15.70 -20.03
CA HIS A 334 -1.54 -15.38 -21.40
C HIS A 334 -1.55 -13.88 -21.70
N ASP A 335 -2.01 -13.08 -20.73
CA ASP A 335 -2.09 -11.63 -20.87
C ASP A 335 -0.70 -10.97 -20.86
N LYS A 336 0.21 -11.50 -20.04
CA LYS A 336 1.57 -10.95 -19.89
C LYS A 336 2.60 -11.54 -20.83
N LYS A 337 2.39 -12.77 -21.29
CA LYS A 337 3.28 -13.51 -22.21
C LYS A 337 4.74 -13.49 -21.74
N PRO A 338 5.02 -13.92 -20.49
CA PRO A 338 6.38 -13.89 -19.95
C PRO A 338 7.28 -14.91 -20.66
N ASP A 339 8.58 -14.64 -20.61
CA ASP A 339 9.60 -15.61 -21.00
C ASP A 339 9.85 -16.61 -19.86
N PHE A 340 9.84 -17.90 -20.19
CA PHE A 340 10.11 -18.98 -19.25
C PHE A 340 11.59 -19.41 -19.30
N PRO A 341 12.19 -19.90 -18.20
CA PRO A 341 11.55 -20.23 -16.92
C PRO A 341 11.27 -19.01 -16.04
N LEU A 342 10.18 -19.10 -15.26
CA LEU A 342 9.82 -18.06 -14.29
C LEU A 342 10.61 -18.25 -12.99
N ARG A 343 10.69 -17.17 -12.19
CA ARG A 343 11.43 -17.18 -10.94
C ARG A 343 10.55 -16.70 -9.79
N LEU A 344 10.31 -17.57 -8.82
CA LEU A 344 9.73 -17.17 -7.53
C LEU A 344 10.83 -16.56 -6.68
N ARG A 345 10.59 -15.37 -6.13
CA ARG A 345 11.51 -14.67 -5.23
C ARG A 345 10.78 -14.00 -4.08
N ASP A 346 11.57 -13.65 -3.06
CA ASP A 346 11.15 -12.81 -1.94
C ASP A 346 9.86 -13.30 -1.29
N VAL A 347 9.90 -14.54 -0.78
CA VAL A 347 8.78 -15.16 -0.08
C VAL A 347 8.81 -14.74 1.38
N GLU A 348 7.76 -14.05 1.82
CA GLU A 348 7.65 -13.53 3.18
C GLU A 348 6.26 -13.78 3.75
N GLY A 349 6.11 -13.66 5.06
CA GLY A 349 4.81 -13.87 5.69
C GLY A 349 4.82 -13.76 7.19
N PHE A 350 3.63 -13.89 7.77
CA PHE A 350 3.41 -13.79 9.20
C PHE A 350 2.18 -14.61 9.63
N LEU A 351 2.13 -14.97 10.90
CA LEU A 351 0.94 -15.46 11.58
C LEU A 351 0.15 -14.25 12.10
N LEU A 352 -1.13 -14.16 11.76
CA LEU A 352 -2.04 -13.17 12.34
C LEU A 352 -2.37 -13.52 13.80
N ARG A 353 -2.34 -12.50 14.66
CA ARG A 353 -2.80 -12.59 16.04
C ARG A 353 -4.16 -11.91 16.17
N GLU A 354 -5.08 -12.57 16.85
CA GLU A 354 -6.37 -11.94 17.19
C GLU A 354 -6.21 -10.81 18.21
N GLN A 355 -5.17 -10.89 19.06
CA GLN A 355 -4.90 -9.94 20.14
C GLN A 355 -3.41 -9.74 20.40
N GLY A 356 -3.06 -8.52 20.80
CA GLY A 356 -1.70 -8.09 21.17
C GLY A 356 -1.08 -7.09 20.20
N ASP A 357 0.00 -6.46 20.64
CA ASP A 357 0.86 -5.62 19.82
C ASP A 357 2.29 -6.22 19.86
N PRO A 358 2.90 -6.59 18.71
CA PRO A 358 2.34 -6.51 17.35
C PRO A 358 1.16 -7.46 17.11
N ASP A 359 0.32 -7.10 16.13
CA ASP A 359 -0.84 -7.89 15.65
C ASP A 359 -0.44 -9.15 14.85
N ARG A 360 0.86 -9.44 14.78
CA ARG A 360 1.42 -10.50 13.96
C ARG A 360 2.73 -11.06 14.51
N GLU A 361 2.98 -12.34 14.27
CA GLU A 361 4.28 -12.98 14.50
C GLU A 361 4.95 -13.27 13.15
N LEU A 362 6.15 -12.77 12.96
CA LEU A 362 6.80 -12.77 11.65
C LEU A 362 7.49 -14.11 11.37
N VAL A 363 7.40 -14.57 10.12
CA VAL A 363 8.17 -15.69 9.59
C VAL A 363 9.42 -15.13 8.91
N LYS A 364 10.58 -15.72 9.18
CA LYS A 364 11.83 -15.36 8.49
C LYS A 364 11.68 -15.59 6.99
N GLY A 365 11.74 -14.52 6.20
CA GLY A 365 11.55 -14.58 4.74
C GLY A 365 12.66 -15.31 4.00
N LEU A 366 12.33 -15.80 2.80
CA LEU A 366 13.28 -16.27 1.79
C LEU A 366 13.50 -15.16 0.76
N TYR A 367 14.53 -14.34 0.98
CA TYR A 367 14.87 -13.22 0.10
C TYR A 367 15.73 -13.66 -1.10
N GLY A 368 15.54 -12.99 -2.23
CA GLY A 368 16.16 -13.34 -3.50
C GLY A 368 15.48 -14.53 -4.18
N SER A 369 16.19 -15.17 -5.11
CA SER A 369 15.67 -16.28 -5.92
C SER A 369 15.38 -17.52 -5.05
N VAL A 370 14.12 -17.92 -4.96
CA VAL A 370 13.66 -19.07 -4.17
C VAL A 370 13.50 -20.32 -5.03
N HIS A 371 12.87 -20.18 -6.20
CA HIS A 371 12.62 -21.29 -7.11
C HIS A 371 12.65 -20.82 -8.57
N THR A 372 13.09 -21.68 -9.47
CA THR A 372 13.05 -21.45 -10.93
C THR A 372 12.22 -22.55 -11.54
N THR A 373 11.21 -22.16 -12.33
CA THR A 373 10.26 -23.12 -12.85
C THR A 373 10.85 -23.97 -13.97
N GLN A 374 10.15 -25.05 -14.33
CA GLN A 374 10.37 -25.65 -15.63
C GLN A 374 9.97 -24.66 -16.74
N PRO A 375 10.53 -24.82 -17.94
CA PRO A 375 10.02 -24.11 -19.10
C PRO A 375 8.63 -24.67 -19.47
N TYR A 376 7.65 -23.78 -19.61
CA TYR A 376 6.30 -24.13 -20.03
C TYR A 376 5.91 -23.37 -21.30
N THR A 377 4.96 -23.94 -22.03
CA THR A 377 4.31 -23.30 -23.16
C THR A 377 2.93 -22.78 -22.74
N LEU A 378 2.48 -21.66 -23.31
CA LEU A 378 1.26 -20.98 -22.87
C LEU A 378 -0.02 -21.82 -23.06
N ASP A 379 -0.05 -22.77 -24.00
CA ASP A 379 -1.17 -23.70 -24.24
C ASP A 379 -1.48 -24.63 -23.06
N ARG A 380 -0.57 -24.71 -22.08
CA ARG A 380 -0.78 -25.47 -20.84
C ARG A 380 -1.65 -24.72 -19.83
N PHE A 381 -1.87 -23.42 -20.03
CA PHE A 381 -2.58 -22.55 -19.11
C PHE A 381 -3.94 -22.13 -19.67
N SER A 382 -4.90 -21.90 -18.77
CA SER A 382 -6.25 -21.48 -19.13
C SER A 382 -6.31 -20.00 -19.52
N GLU A 383 -7.05 -19.68 -20.57
CA GLU A 383 -7.41 -18.30 -20.96
C GLU A 383 -8.71 -17.82 -20.28
N ALA A 384 -9.32 -18.63 -19.42
CA ALA A 384 -10.56 -18.26 -18.76
C ALA A 384 -10.32 -17.17 -17.70
N GLU A 385 -11.21 -16.17 -17.67
CA GLU A 385 -11.26 -15.22 -16.55
C GLU A 385 -11.60 -15.94 -15.25
N TRP A 386 -11.19 -15.35 -14.13
CA TRP A 386 -11.55 -15.86 -12.82
C TRP A 386 -13.07 -15.93 -12.66
N ASP A 387 -13.55 -17.07 -12.15
CA ASP A 387 -14.97 -17.31 -11.91
C ASP A 387 -15.21 -17.67 -10.44
N SER A 388 -16.16 -16.96 -9.82
CA SER A 388 -16.61 -17.19 -8.46
C SER A 388 -18.09 -16.81 -8.32
N ASP A 389 -18.79 -17.44 -7.37
CA ASP A 389 -20.19 -17.11 -7.08
C ASP A 389 -20.39 -15.63 -6.80
N GLN A 390 -19.46 -15.05 -6.05
CA GLN A 390 -19.48 -13.63 -5.71
C GLN A 390 -19.35 -12.78 -6.97
N ARG A 391 -18.36 -13.07 -7.82
CA ARG A 391 -18.13 -12.32 -9.07
C ARG A 391 -19.35 -12.38 -9.98
N ARG A 392 -19.94 -13.56 -10.17
CA ARG A 392 -21.14 -13.73 -11.01
C ARG A 392 -22.31 -12.89 -10.50
N ARG A 393 -22.59 -12.93 -9.20
CA ARG A 393 -23.67 -12.14 -8.58
C ARG A 393 -23.50 -10.64 -8.81
N TYR A 394 -22.31 -10.10 -8.58
CA TYR A 394 -22.07 -8.67 -8.79
C TYR A 394 -22.09 -8.26 -10.26
N LEU A 395 -21.57 -9.09 -11.17
CA LEU A 395 -21.68 -8.83 -12.60
C LEU A 395 -23.13 -8.81 -13.07
N GLU A 396 -23.96 -9.74 -12.59
CA GLU A 396 -25.40 -9.77 -12.87
C GLU A 396 -26.13 -8.56 -12.27
N GLU A 397 -25.78 -8.14 -11.05
CA GLU A 397 -26.33 -6.95 -10.41
C GLU A 397 -26.01 -5.67 -11.19
N TYR A 398 -24.73 -5.43 -11.49
CA TYR A 398 -24.32 -4.23 -12.24
C TYR A 398 -24.82 -4.25 -13.69
N ALA A 399 -24.98 -5.43 -14.30
CA ALA A 399 -25.61 -5.54 -15.62
C ALA A 399 -27.10 -5.16 -15.58
N ARG A 400 -27.82 -5.46 -14.50
CA ARG A 400 -29.21 -5.02 -14.31
C ARG A 400 -29.31 -3.51 -14.20
N ASP A 401 -28.40 -2.85 -13.47
CA ASP A 401 -28.38 -1.38 -13.35
C ASP A 401 -28.18 -0.70 -14.72
N VAL A 402 -27.32 -1.27 -15.56
CA VAL A 402 -27.12 -0.80 -16.95
C VAL A 402 -28.40 -0.98 -17.76
N ALA A 403 -29.00 -2.17 -17.72
CA ALA A 403 -30.23 -2.46 -18.46
C ALA A 403 -31.41 -1.57 -18.02
N GLU A 404 -31.54 -1.28 -16.73
CA GLU A 404 -32.56 -0.36 -16.20
C GLU A 404 -32.36 1.06 -16.75
N ALA A 405 -31.14 1.58 -16.68
CA ALA A 405 -30.83 2.93 -17.15
C ALA A 405 -31.00 3.06 -18.68
N GLU A 406 -30.64 2.04 -19.46
CA GLU A 406 -30.89 1.98 -20.90
C GLU A 406 -32.39 1.94 -21.21
N GLY A 407 -33.15 1.13 -20.48
CA GLY A 407 -34.61 1.05 -20.61
C GLY A 407 -35.30 2.38 -20.33
N ALA A 408 -34.89 3.09 -19.27
CA ALA A 408 -35.42 4.40 -18.92
C ALA A 408 -35.12 5.45 -20.01
N LEU A 409 -33.91 5.45 -20.58
CA LEU A 409 -33.57 6.34 -21.70
C LEU A 409 -34.33 5.99 -22.97
N GLY A 410 -34.51 4.71 -23.27
CA GLY A 410 -35.34 4.25 -24.38
C GLY A 410 -36.78 4.75 -24.27
N GLY A 411 -37.37 4.65 -23.08
CA GLY A 411 -38.73 5.14 -22.80
C GLY A 411 -38.89 6.67 -22.95
N LEU A 412 -37.85 7.44 -22.61
CA LEU A 412 -37.84 8.91 -22.77
C LEU A 412 -37.56 9.37 -24.21
N SER A 413 -37.11 8.45 -25.07
CA SER A 413 -36.82 8.70 -26.49
C SER A 413 -38.03 8.40 -27.39
N GLY A 414 -39.08 7.76 -26.88
CA GLY A 414 -40.33 7.51 -27.59
C GLY A 414 -41.13 8.80 -27.83
N GLN A 415 -41.61 8.98 -29.07
CA GLN A 415 -42.46 10.11 -29.49
C GLN A 415 -43.74 10.26 -28.62
N PRO A 416 -44.21 11.49 -28.34
CA PRO A 416 -45.57 11.67 -27.84
C PRO A 416 -46.56 11.12 -28.86
N ALA A 417 -47.49 10.28 -28.42
CA ALA A 417 -48.55 9.77 -29.26
C ALA A 417 -49.29 10.93 -29.94
N ALA A 418 -49.24 10.99 -31.27
CA ALA A 418 -50.02 11.94 -32.04
C ALA A 418 -51.52 11.76 -31.70
N PRO A 419 -52.27 12.83 -31.42
CA PRO A 419 -53.68 12.71 -31.10
C PRO A 419 -54.42 12.08 -32.29
N ARG A 420 -55.13 10.98 -32.03
CA ARG A 420 -56.07 10.39 -32.99
C ARG A 420 -57.18 11.42 -33.24
N ALA A 421 -57.20 11.98 -34.45
CA ALA A 421 -58.33 12.78 -34.92
C ALA A 421 -59.49 11.83 -35.32
N PRO A 422 -60.74 12.10 -34.87
CA PRO A 422 -61.93 11.57 -35.53
C PRO A 422 -62.22 12.28 -36.85
#